data_AF-A0A9P8A762-F1
#
_entry.id   AF-A0A9P8A762-F1
#
_cell.length_a   1.000
_cell.length_b   1.000
_cell.length_c   1.000
_cell.angle_alpha   90.00
_cell.angle_beta   90.00
_cell.angle_gamma   90.00
#
_symmetry.space_group_name_H-M   'P 1'
#
loop_
_entity.id
_entity.type
_entity.pdbx_description
1 polymer ?
#
loop_
_entity_poly.entity_id
_entity_poly.type
_entity_poly.pdbx_seq_one_letter_code
_entity_poly.pdbx_strand_id
1 'polypeptide(L)'
;MGIEFEHWPSKVINIIVYVTLLSGNLYSSFGGDSAYSKHKSYISPAHFTFLIWTLIHVLLGGMVVFQWFTDKVHQAAGWHFVTAAIFNAIWLALWSEGHTILALFPLFLATGAVSFIYYRLKEQHSAETLLDVIFLHLPFSLYHAWIFVLLIVNLFAVLSPIHDDGPSTFQIVISIAGLAFVASTAIGYIEYKQGDVAGVLVLAWYLFGVFAQQENPAIHWTSLGLGIAVSTYTMKPFVFRLAGRHTGETAPLLG
;
A
#
# COMPACT_ATOMS: atom_id res chain seq x y z
N MET A 1 -7.66 -12.80 -27.23
CA MET A 1 -6.84 -13.39 -26.16
C MET A 1 -7.48 -14.72 -25.80
N GLY A 2 -6.76 -15.83 -25.96
CA GLY A 2 -7.27 -17.16 -25.57
C GLY A 2 -7.16 -17.35 -24.06
N ILE A 3 -7.85 -18.34 -23.50
CA ILE A 3 -7.68 -18.73 -22.10
C ILE A 3 -6.44 -19.62 -21.99
N GLU A 4 -5.52 -19.28 -21.10
CA GLU A 4 -4.28 -20.01 -20.83
C GLU A 4 -4.44 -20.86 -19.56
N PHE A 5 -4.37 -22.19 -19.70
CA PHE A 5 -4.50 -23.15 -18.60
C PHE A 5 -3.17 -23.55 -17.95
N GLU A 6 -2.04 -22.98 -18.40
CA GLU A 6 -0.77 -23.16 -17.71
C GLU A 6 -0.86 -22.65 -16.26
N HIS A 7 -0.17 -23.32 -15.35
CA HIS A 7 -0.18 -23.00 -13.92
C HIS A 7 -1.58 -22.92 -13.27
N TRP A 8 -2.59 -23.64 -13.81
CA TRP A 8 -3.96 -23.61 -13.30
C TRP A 8 -4.11 -23.83 -11.78
N PRO A 9 -3.28 -24.65 -11.07
CA PRO A 9 -3.42 -24.78 -9.62
C PRO A 9 -3.12 -23.47 -8.89
N SER A 10 -2.10 -22.72 -9.35
CA SER A 10 -1.77 -21.40 -8.81
C SER A 10 -2.86 -20.40 -9.12
N LYS A 11 -3.44 -20.43 -10.34
CA LYS A 11 -4.53 -19.54 -10.74
C LYS A 11 -5.79 -19.75 -9.88
N VAL A 12 -6.15 -21.00 -9.62
CA VAL A 12 -7.27 -21.37 -8.74
C VAL A 12 -7.00 -20.95 -7.30
N ILE A 13 -5.81 -21.22 -6.78
CA ILE A 13 -5.45 -20.80 -5.42
C ILE A 13 -5.47 -19.28 -5.27
N ASN A 14 -5.03 -18.51 -6.27
CA ASN A 14 -5.12 -17.06 -6.27
C ASN A 14 -6.57 -16.57 -6.10
N ILE A 15 -7.54 -17.25 -6.73
CA ILE A 15 -8.98 -16.96 -6.54
C ILE A 15 -9.37 -17.18 -5.07
N ILE A 16 -9.01 -18.34 -4.52
CA ILE A 16 -9.38 -18.72 -3.14
C ILE A 16 -8.81 -17.71 -2.14
N VAL A 17 -7.52 -17.42 -2.22
CA VAL A 17 -6.88 -16.49 -1.28
C VAL A 17 -7.34 -15.05 -1.47
N TYR A 18 -7.68 -14.65 -2.69
CA TYR A 18 -8.32 -13.35 -2.94
C TYR A 18 -9.67 -13.24 -2.24
N VAL A 19 -10.52 -14.28 -2.34
CA VAL A 19 -11.83 -14.30 -1.65
C VAL A 19 -11.64 -14.25 -0.13
N THR A 20 -10.66 -14.98 0.42
CA THR A 20 -10.33 -14.94 1.85
C THR A 20 -9.89 -13.54 2.27
N LEU A 21 -8.96 -12.92 1.52
CA LEU A 21 -8.46 -11.58 1.78
C LEU A 21 -9.60 -10.55 1.73
N LEU A 22 -10.43 -10.60 0.69
CA LEU A 22 -11.60 -9.74 0.53
C LEU A 22 -12.56 -9.88 1.70
N SER A 23 -12.89 -11.11 2.07
CA SER A 23 -13.84 -11.39 3.15
C SER A 23 -13.35 -10.84 4.49
N GLY A 24 -12.08 -11.06 4.82
CA GLY A 24 -11.47 -10.53 6.04
C GLY A 24 -11.50 -9.00 6.08
N ASN A 25 -11.00 -8.34 5.03
CA ASN A 25 -10.94 -6.88 5.00
C ASN A 25 -12.34 -6.23 4.95
N LEU A 26 -13.32 -6.84 4.27
CA LEU A 26 -14.71 -6.37 4.31
C LEU A 26 -15.31 -6.47 5.72
N TYR A 27 -15.12 -7.61 6.39
CA TYR A 27 -15.57 -7.79 7.76
C TYR A 27 -14.94 -6.76 8.70
N SER A 28 -13.64 -6.48 8.55
CA SER A 28 -12.97 -5.48 9.39
C SER A 28 -13.29 -4.03 9.01
N SER A 29 -13.69 -3.74 7.77
CA SER A 29 -14.03 -2.37 7.35
C SER A 29 -15.48 -2.00 7.65
N PHE A 30 -16.41 -2.97 7.55
CA PHE A 30 -17.85 -2.74 7.64
C PHE A 30 -18.54 -3.51 8.79
N GLY A 31 -17.85 -4.46 9.44
CA GLY A 31 -18.37 -5.15 10.62
C GLY A 31 -18.50 -4.20 11.81
N GLY A 32 -19.42 -4.54 12.73
CA GLY A 32 -19.73 -3.70 13.90
C GLY A 32 -18.57 -3.51 14.88
N ASP A 33 -17.52 -4.32 14.79
CA ASP A 33 -16.32 -4.24 15.61
C ASP A 33 -15.06 -4.21 14.71
N SER A 34 -14.78 -3.04 14.12
CA SER A 34 -13.69 -2.88 13.16
C SER A 34 -12.34 -3.13 13.82
N ALA A 35 -11.61 -4.14 13.32
CA ALA A 35 -10.24 -4.44 13.73
C ALA A 35 -9.31 -3.21 13.63
N TYR A 36 -9.60 -2.30 12.70
CA TYR A 36 -8.83 -1.08 12.47
C TYR A 36 -9.10 0.02 13.50
N SER A 37 -10.20 -0.06 14.24
CA SER A 37 -10.55 0.94 15.25
C SER A 37 -10.18 0.56 16.69
N LYS A 38 -9.80 -0.71 16.95
CA LYS A 38 -9.57 -1.22 18.31
C LYS A 38 -8.31 -0.67 18.98
N HIS A 39 -7.19 -0.69 18.26
CA HIS A 39 -5.87 -0.36 18.80
C HIS A 39 -5.34 0.86 18.06
N LYS A 40 -5.28 2.00 18.74
CA LYS A 40 -4.94 3.29 18.13
C LYS A 40 -3.67 3.90 18.71
N SER A 41 -2.98 4.63 17.86
CA SER A 41 -1.87 5.52 18.15
C SER A 41 -2.14 6.91 17.57
N TYR A 42 -1.30 7.89 17.91
CA TYR A 42 -1.42 9.25 17.36
C TYR A 42 -1.06 9.37 15.87
N ILE A 43 -0.67 8.28 15.21
CA ILE A 43 -0.52 8.23 13.74
C ILE A 43 -1.61 7.38 13.08
N SER A 44 -2.60 6.91 13.84
CA SER A 44 -3.74 6.17 13.28
C SER A 44 -4.61 7.12 12.45
N PRO A 45 -4.94 6.76 11.19
CA PRO A 45 -5.74 7.61 10.33
C PRO A 45 -7.23 7.44 10.62
N ALA A 46 -8.04 8.37 10.10
CA ALA A 46 -9.50 8.31 10.19
C ALA A 46 -10.04 7.06 9.48
N HIS A 47 -11.18 6.54 9.94
CA HIS A 47 -11.78 5.28 9.46
C HIS A 47 -11.99 5.24 7.93
N PHE A 48 -12.39 6.37 7.32
CA PHE A 48 -12.59 6.43 5.87
C PHE A 48 -11.32 6.13 5.05
N THR A 49 -10.13 6.27 5.65
CA THR A 49 -8.85 6.01 4.98
C THR A 49 -8.74 4.55 4.56
N PHE A 50 -9.35 3.64 5.31
CA PHE A 50 -9.37 2.20 5.03
C PHE A 50 -10.22 1.84 3.78
N LEU A 51 -11.00 2.77 3.22
CA LEU A 51 -11.68 2.58 1.93
C LEU A 51 -10.72 2.33 0.76
N ILE A 52 -9.43 2.61 0.92
CA ILE A 52 -8.41 2.20 -0.05
C ILE A 52 -8.39 0.69 -0.29
N TRP A 53 -8.77 -0.11 0.71
CA TRP A 53 -8.96 -1.55 0.54
C TRP A 53 -9.98 -1.86 -0.54
N THR A 54 -11.09 -1.12 -0.64
CA THR A 54 -12.08 -1.35 -1.70
C THR A 54 -11.45 -1.22 -3.09
N LEU A 55 -10.63 -0.18 -3.31
CA LEU A 55 -9.92 0.02 -4.57
C LEU A 55 -8.92 -1.11 -4.84
N ILE A 56 -8.11 -1.48 -3.85
CA ILE A 56 -7.14 -2.58 -3.95
C ILE A 56 -7.85 -3.89 -4.33
N HIS A 57 -8.97 -4.21 -3.67
CA HIS A 57 -9.70 -5.45 -3.93
C HIS A 57 -10.36 -5.47 -5.31
N VAL A 58 -10.92 -4.35 -5.79
CA VAL A 58 -11.46 -4.27 -7.15
C VAL A 58 -10.37 -4.58 -8.18
N LEU A 59 -9.18 -4.01 -8.01
CA LEU A 59 -8.06 -4.24 -8.92
C LEU A 59 -7.50 -5.66 -8.81
N LEU A 60 -7.41 -6.22 -7.60
CA LEU A 60 -7.02 -7.63 -7.40
C LEU A 60 -8.06 -8.61 -7.98
N GLY A 61 -9.34 -8.28 -7.92
CA GLY A 61 -10.39 -9.06 -8.60
C GLY A 61 -10.20 -9.05 -10.11
N GLY A 62 -9.87 -7.89 -10.67
CA GLY A 62 -9.46 -7.76 -12.07
C GLY A 62 -8.20 -8.58 -12.41
N MET A 63 -7.19 -8.55 -11.54
CA MET A 63 -5.97 -9.37 -11.67
C MET A 63 -6.26 -10.88 -11.70
N VAL A 64 -7.13 -11.34 -10.79
CA VAL A 64 -7.53 -12.74 -10.68
C VAL A 64 -8.32 -13.23 -11.91
N VAL A 65 -9.00 -12.33 -12.62
CA VAL A 65 -9.58 -12.62 -13.94
C VAL A 65 -8.50 -12.56 -15.03
N PHE A 66 -7.63 -11.54 -14.98
CA PHE A 66 -6.60 -11.29 -15.99
C PHE A 66 -5.56 -12.43 -16.09
N GLN A 67 -5.23 -13.11 -15.00
CA GLN A 67 -4.30 -14.25 -14.98
C GLN A 67 -4.72 -15.41 -15.91
N TRP A 68 -5.99 -15.51 -16.31
CA TRP A 68 -6.45 -16.52 -17.26
C TRP A 68 -6.12 -16.19 -18.70
N PHE A 69 -5.66 -14.99 -18.96
CA PHE A 69 -5.31 -14.49 -20.28
C PHE A 69 -3.81 -14.18 -20.41
N THR A 70 -3.04 -14.31 -19.32
CA THR A 70 -1.60 -14.13 -19.32
C THR A 70 -0.91 -14.87 -18.17
N ASP A 71 0.25 -15.46 -18.45
CA ASP A 71 1.11 -16.05 -17.42
C ASP A 71 1.96 -15.03 -16.64
N LYS A 72 1.96 -13.75 -17.03
CA LYS A 72 2.69 -12.68 -16.33
C LYS A 72 2.32 -12.57 -14.85
N VAL A 73 1.06 -12.83 -14.50
CA VAL A 73 0.61 -12.83 -13.10
C VAL A 73 1.30 -13.93 -12.30
N HIS A 74 1.37 -15.15 -12.83
CA HIS A 74 2.05 -16.25 -12.15
C HIS A 74 3.57 -15.97 -12.05
N GLN A 75 4.17 -15.46 -13.12
CA GLN A 75 5.59 -15.14 -13.15
C GLN A 75 5.96 -14.05 -12.14
N ALA A 76 5.15 -13.01 -11.99
CA ALA A 76 5.41 -11.90 -11.08
C ALA A 76 5.03 -12.21 -9.63
N ALA A 77 3.78 -12.61 -9.40
CA ALA A 77 3.23 -12.80 -8.06
C ALA A 77 3.49 -14.21 -7.52
N GLY A 78 3.30 -15.23 -8.37
CA GLY A 78 3.47 -16.64 -8.02
C GLY A 78 2.83 -17.01 -6.68
N TRP A 79 3.54 -17.77 -5.86
CA TRP A 79 3.10 -18.14 -4.52
C TRP A 79 3.20 -17.02 -3.48
N HIS A 80 3.82 -15.89 -3.80
CA HIS A 80 3.96 -14.79 -2.84
C HIS A 80 2.62 -14.10 -2.57
N PHE A 81 1.70 -14.07 -3.54
CA PHE A 81 0.35 -13.54 -3.30
C PHE A 81 -0.43 -14.41 -2.30
N VAL A 82 -0.27 -15.73 -2.43
CA VAL A 82 -0.83 -16.73 -1.50
C VAL A 82 -0.28 -16.50 -0.09
N THR A 83 1.04 -16.41 0.03
CA THR A 83 1.72 -16.11 1.29
C THR A 83 1.25 -14.81 1.91
N ALA A 84 1.16 -13.73 1.12
CA ALA A 84 0.69 -12.43 1.56
C ALA A 84 -0.75 -12.50 2.11
N ALA A 85 -1.64 -13.19 1.40
CA ALA A 85 -3.04 -13.30 1.80
C ALA A 85 -3.24 -14.16 3.06
N ILE A 86 -2.52 -15.28 3.19
CA ILE A 86 -2.58 -16.13 4.39
C ILE A 86 -2.09 -15.35 5.61
N PHE A 87 -0.92 -14.71 5.52
CA PHE A 87 -0.39 -13.95 6.65
C PHE A 87 -1.21 -12.70 6.96
N ASN A 88 -1.83 -12.07 5.96
CA ASN A 88 -2.79 -10.98 6.21
C ASN A 88 -4.00 -11.48 7.02
N ALA A 89 -4.57 -12.63 6.67
CA ALA A 89 -5.68 -13.21 7.41
C ALA A 89 -5.29 -13.57 8.86
N ILE A 90 -4.11 -14.16 9.07
CA ILE A 90 -3.60 -14.48 10.42
C ILE A 90 -3.38 -13.19 11.24
N TRP A 91 -2.78 -12.16 10.63
CA TRP A 91 -2.63 -10.85 11.29
C TRP A 91 -3.98 -10.30 11.72
N LEU A 92 -4.97 -10.30 10.83
CA LEU A 92 -6.28 -9.72 11.09
C LEU A 92 -6.99 -10.44 12.24
N ALA A 93 -6.90 -11.77 12.28
CA ALA A 93 -7.44 -12.59 13.38
C ALA A 93 -6.78 -12.23 14.72
N LEU A 94 -5.44 -12.28 14.79
CA LEU A 94 -4.70 -11.97 16.02
C LEU A 94 -4.92 -10.53 16.50
N TRP A 95 -4.96 -9.57 15.57
CA TRP A 95 -5.20 -8.17 15.89
C TRP A 95 -6.61 -7.95 16.46
N SER A 96 -7.61 -8.60 15.86
CA SER A 96 -9.00 -8.53 16.29
C SER A 96 -9.24 -9.13 17.69
N GLU A 97 -8.47 -10.16 18.05
CA GLU A 97 -8.47 -10.80 19.37
C GLU A 97 -7.64 -10.05 20.42
N GLY A 98 -6.91 -9.00 20.04
CA GLY A 98 -6.09 -8.21 20.96
C GLY A 98 -4.67 -8.73 21.16
N HIS A 99 -4.24 -9.75 20.42
CA HIS A 99 -2.87 -10.28 20.42
C HIS A 99 -1.92 -9.41 19.57
N THR A 100 -1.84 -8.11 19.86
CA THR A 100 -1.22 -7.09 19.00
C THR A 100 0.26 -7.32 18.71
N ILE A 101 1.07 -7.72 19.71
CA ILE A 101 2.50 -8.02 19.51
C ILE A 101 2.68 -9.25 18.60
N LEU A 102 1.89 -10.31 18.83
CA LEU A 102 1.95 -11.52 18.00
C LEU A 102 1.48 -11.24 16.58
N ALA A 103 0.50 -10.35 16.40
CA ALA A 103 -0.03 -9.95 15.11
C ALA A 103 1.01 -9.19 14.24
N LEU A 104 2.00 -8.52 14.84
CA LEU A 104 3.06 -7.84 14.07
C LEU A 104 3.90 -8.81 13.23
N PHE A 105 4.12 -10.04 13.72
CA PHE A 105 4.91 -11.03 13.00
C PHE A 105 4.31 -11.45 11.64
N PRO A 106 3.05 -11.92 11.56
CA PRO A 106 2.42 -12.21 10.27
C PRO A 106 2.24 -10.94 9.43
N LEU A 107 1.99 -9.76 10.01
CA LEU A 107 1.93 -8.52 9.24
C LEU A 107 3.28 -8.20 8.55
N PHE A 108 4.39 -8.43 9.24
CA PHE A 108 5.73 -8.27 8.66
C PHE A 108 5.97 -9.26 7.51
N LEU A 109 5.58 -10.53 7.67
CA LEU A 109 5.68 -11.54 6.61
C LEU A 109 4.79 -11.22 5.41
N ALA A 110 3.55 -10.75 5.64
CA ALA A 110 2.67 -10.32 4.58
C ALA A 110 3.24 -9.11 3.82
N THR A 111 3.79 -8.13 4.56
CA THR A 111 4.47 -6.97 3.97
C THR A 111 5.64 -7.41 3.11
N GLY A 112 6.52 -8.28 3.62
CA GLY A 112 7.67 -8.79 2.87
C GLY A 112 7.26 -9.55 1.60
N ALA A 113 6.20 -10.35 1.65
CA ALA A 113 5.66 -11.04 0.49
C ALA A 113 5.14 -10.07 -0.58
N VAL A 114 4.39 -9.03 -0.19
CA VAL A 114 3.90 -8.00 -1.12
C VAL A 114 5.07 -7.16 -1.68
N SER A 115 6.04 -6.79 -0.84
CA SER A 115 7.26 -6.09 -1.27
C SER A 115 8.02 -6.90 -2.32
N PHE A 116 8.16 -8.22 -2.14
CA PHE A 116 8.81 -9.08 -3.11
C PHE A 116 8.09 -9.05 -4.48
N ILE A 117 6.76 -9.13 -4.49
CA ILE A 117 5.97 -9.02 -5.72
C ILE A 117 6.19 -7.64 -6.37
N TYR A 118 6.09 -6.57 -5.57
CA TYR A 118 6.28 -5.20 -6.03
C TYR A 118 7.65 -4.99 -6.70
N TYR A 119 8.73 -5.47 -6.06
CA TYR A 119 10.08 -5.36 -6.63
C TYR A 119 10.24 -6.20 -7.89
N ARG A 120 9.72 -7.43 -7.94
CA ARG A 120 9.78 -8.25 -9.16
C ARG A 120 9.01 -7.62 -10.33
N LEU A 121 7.89 -6.96 -10.06
CA LEU A 121 7.18 -6.19 -11.07
C LEU A 121 8.01 -5.00 -11.56
N LYS A 122 8.65 -4.25 -10.65
CA LYS A 122 9.47 -3.09 -11.04
C LYS A 122 10.78 -3.47 -11.75
N GLU A 123 11.38 -4.60 -11.40
CA GLU A 123 12.70 -5.00 -11.92
C GLU A 123 12.65 -5.94 -13.13
N GLN A 124 11.70 -6.88 -13.15
CA GLN A 124 11.75 -8.01 -14.08
C GLN A 124 10.60 -8.02 -15.09
N HIS A 125 9.52 -7.29 -14.84
CA HIS A 125 8.32 -7.34 -15.68
C HIS A 125 7.87 -5.93 -16.04
N SER A 126 8.39 -5.36 -17.13
CA SER A 126 7.88 -4.08 -17.62
C SER A 126 6.43 -4.21 -18.11
N ALA A 127 5.62 -3.20 -17.82
CA ALA A 127 4.26 -3.12 -18.37
C ALA A 127 4.33 -2.86 -19.89
N GLU A 128 3.87 -3.82 -20.68
CA GLU A 128 3.84 -3.72 -22.16
C GLU A 128 2.49 -3.23 -22.65
N THR A 129 1.42 -3.52 -21.89
CA THR A 129 0.05 -3.17 -22.23
C THR A 129 -0.64 -2.39 -21.11
N LEU A 130 -1.72 -1.69 -21.45
CA LEU A 130 -2.55 -1.01 -20.44
C LEU A 130 -3.17 -2.01 -19.46
N LEU A 131 -3.46 -3.24 -19.90
CA LEU A 131 -3.96 -4.30 -19.03
C LEU A 131 -2.91 -4.73 -18.01
N ASP A 132 -1.62 -4.82 -18.40
CA ASP A 132 -0.52 -5.06 -17.46
C ASP A 132 -0.45 -3.93 -16.41
N VAL A 133 -0.60 -2.67 -16.83
CA VAL A 133 -0.60 -1.54 -15.88
C VAL A 133 -1.75 -1.67 -14.88
N ILE A 134 -2.99 -1.85 -15.36
CA ILE A 134 -4.20 -1.80 -14.53
C ILE A 134 -4.35 -3.05 -13.65
N PHE A 135 -4.13 -4.24 -14.20
CA PHE A 135 -4.43 -5.50 -13.53
C PHE A 135 -3.21 -6.23 -12.98
N LEU A 136 -2.00 -5.76 -13.24
CA LEU A 136 -0.79 -6.36 -12.67
C LEU A 136 0.01 -5.35 -11.84
N HIS A 137 0.39 -4.19 -12.37
CA HIS A 137 1.23 -3.24 -11.62
C HIS A 137 0.45 -2.43 -10.58
N LEU A 138 -0.67 -1.86 -10.96
CA LEU A 138 -1.46 -0.96 -10.11
C LEU A 138 -1.96 -1.63 -8.81
N PRO A 139 -2.56 -2.84 -8.80
CA PRO A 139 -3.00 -3.47 -7.55
C PRO A 139 -1.87 -3.69 -6.56
N PHE A 140 -0.71 -4.19 -7.02
CA PHE A 140 0.42 -4.46 -6.14
C PHE A 140 1.17 -3.20 -5.71
N SER A 141 1.16 -2.13 -6.51
CA SER A 141 1.62 -0.80 -6.10
C SER A 141 0.80 -0.25 -4.92
N LEU A 142 -0.53 -0.20 -5.08
CA LEU A 142 -1.43 0.28 -4.03
C LEU A 142 -1.37 -0.61 -2.79
N TYR A 143 -1.34 -1.93 -2.98
CA TYR A 143 -1.26 -2.87 -1.88
C TYR A 143 0.06 -2.74 -1.12
N HIS A 144 1.20 -2.63 -1.81
CA HIS A 144 2.50 -2.46 -1.18
C HIS A 144 2.57 -1.18 -0.33
N ALA A 145 2.12 -0.04 -0.87
CA ALA A 145 2.09 1.21 -0.12
C ALA A 145 1.17 1.13 1.10
N TRP A 146 -0.02 0.52 0.94
CA TRP A 146 -0.98 0.42 2.03
C TRP A 146 -0.55 -0.54 3.13
N ILE A 147 -0.04 -1.73 2.79
CA ILE A 147 0.41 -2.71 3.79
C ILE A 147 1.63 -2.19 4.56
N PHE A 148 2.49 -1.41 3.91
CA PHE A 148 3.58 -0.69 4.59
C PHE A 148 3.04 0.34 5.60
N VAL A 149 2.06 1.16 5.22
CA VAL A 149 1.38 2.08 6.14
C VAL A 149 0.78 1.31 7.32
N LEU A 150 0.08 0.20 7.07
CA LEU A 150 -0.49 -0.63 8.12
C LEU A 150 0.57 -1.14 9.10
N LEU A 151 1.71 -1.61 8.59
CA LEU A 151 2.83 -2.06 9.43
C LEU A 151 3.29 -0.96 10.39
N ILE A 152 3.49 0.26 9.88
CA ILE A 152 3.92 1.40 10.71
C ILE A 152 2.84 1.80 11.73
N VAL A 153 1.58 1.90 11.32
CA VAL A 153 0.47 2.24 12.22
C VAL A 153 0.31 1.19 13.32
N ASN A 154 0.41 -0.10 12.98
CA ASN A 154 0.30 -1.21 13.95
C ASN A 154 1.48 -1.19 14.93
N LEU A 155 2.70 -0.94 14.43
CA LEU A 155 3.88 -0.80 15.29
C LEU A 155 3.70 0.34 16.30
N PHE A 156 3.21 1.50 15.86
CA PHE A 156 2.93 2.62 16.76
C PHE A 156 1.77 2.34 17.72
N ALA A 157 0.74 1.60 17.30
CA ALA A 157 -0.34 1.20 18.21
C ALA A 157 0.15 0.26 19.33
N VAL A 158 1.21 -0.51 19.09
CA VAL A 158 1.86 -1.33 20.12
C VAL A 158 2.83 -0.52 20.99
N LEU A 159 3.66 0.34 20.37
CA LEU A 159 4.76 1.02 21.08
C LEU A 159 4.36 2.36 21.73
N SER A 160 3.35 3.03 21.18
CA SER A 160 2.88 4.35 21.61
C SER A 160 1.35 4.44 21.50
N PRO A 161 0.60 3.62 22.26
CA PRO A 161 -0.86 3.64 22.27
C PRO A 161 -1.40 4.97 22.81
N ILE A 162 -2.64 5.30 22.43
CA ILE A 162 -3.39 6.42 23.01
C ILE A 162 -3.83 6.06 24.44
N HIS A 163 -3.76 7.04 25.34
CA HIS A 163 -4.22 6.95 26.73
C HIS A 163 -5.18 8.12 27.03
N ASP A 164 -6.00 7.98 28.08
CA ASP A 164 -7.05 8.93 28.44
C ASP A 164 -6.50 10.33 28.81
N ASP A 165 -5.26 10.39 29.31
CA ASP A 165 -4.60 11.63 29.73
C ASP A 165 -4.08 12.49 28.55
N GLY A 166 -4.24 12.01 27.31
CA GLY A 166 -3.73 12.67 26.10
C GLY A 166 -2.25 12.38 25.80
N PRO A 167 -1.68 13.01 24.74
CA PRO A 167 -0.34 12.69 24.29
C PRO A 167 0.73 13.33 25.19
N SER A 168 1.68 12.52 25.66
CA SER A 168 2.91 13.06 26.25
C SER A 168 3.80 13.74 25.18
N THR A 169 4.72 14.61 25.60
CA THR A 169 5.69 15.25 24.70
C THR A 169 6.45 14.22 23.86
N PHE A 170 6.84 13.10 24.45
CA PHE A 170 7.52 12.01 23.74
C PHE A 170 6.65 11.41 22.64
N GLN A 171 5.36 11.16 22.93
CA GLN A 171 4.40 10.62 21.95
C GLN A 171 4.16 11.59 20.79
N ILE A 172 4.15 12.90 21.04
CA ILE A 172 4.06 13.91 19.97
C ILE A 172 5.29 13.84 19.07
N VAL A 173 6.49 13.86 19.66
CA VAL A 173 7.76 13.84 18.91
C VAL A 173 7.90 12.57 18.07
N ILE A 174 7.65 11.39 18.66
CA ILE A 174 7.77 10.12 17.94
C ILE A 174 6.71 9.99 16.84
N SER A 175 5.50 10.52 17.05
CA SER A 175 4.46 10.52 16.02
C SER A 175 4.82 11.39 14.83
N ILE A 176 5.35 12.60 15.08
CA ILE A 176 5.89 13.47 14.03
C ILE A 176 7.02 12.77 13.27
N ALA A 177 7.95 12.13 13.98
CA ALA A 177 9.02 11.36 13.36
C ALA A 177 8.48 10.19 12.51
N GLY A 178 7.46 9.48 12.98
CA GLY A 178 6.79 8.41 12.24
C GLY A 178 6.10 8.90 10.98
N LEU A 179 5.37 10.02 11.05
CA LEU A 179 4.75 10.65 9.88
C LEU A 179 5.79 11.13 8.87
N ALA A 180 6.87 11.77 9.34
CA ALA A 180 7.97 12.19 8.50
C ALA A 180 8.67 10.99 7.83
N PHE A 181 8.84 9.88 8.55
CA PHE A 181 9.38 8.65 7.99
C PHE A 181 8.49 8.12 6.87
N VAL A 182 7.18 7.98 7.09
CA VAL A 182 6.24 7.55 6.03
C VAL A 182 6.29 8.51 4.83
N ALA A 183 6.24 9.81 5.06
CA ALA A 183 6.32 10.81 4.00
C ALA A 183 7.64 10.72 3.20
N SER A 184 8.76 10.47 3.87
CA SER A 184 10.08 10.33 3.21
C SER A 184 10.14 9.12 2.26
N THR A 185 9.36 8.06 2.52
CA THR A 185 9.31 6.89 1.63
C THR A 185 8.73 7.23 0.26
N ALA A 186 7.96 8.32 0.11
CA ALA A 186 7.49 8.80 -1.19
C ALA A 186 8.64 9.09 -2.16
N ILE A 187 9.81 9.50 -1.65
CA ILE A 187 11.02 9.69 -2.45
C ILE A 187 11.43 8.36 -3.09
N GLY A 188 11.44 7.28 -2.30
CA GLY A 188 11.74 5.93 -2.80
C GLY A 188 10.77 5.50 -3.89
N TYR A 189 9.47 5.72 -3.72
CA TYR A 189 8.47 5.37 -4.74
C TYR A 189 8.64 6.16 -6.06
N ILE A 190 8.95 7.46 -6.01
CA ILE A 190 9.08 8.29 -7.22
C ILE A 190 10.44 8.13 -7.90
N GLU A 191 11.53 8.10 -7.13
CA GLU A 191 12.89 8.07 -7.70
C GLU A 191 13.35 6.66 -8.09
N TYR A 192 12.71 5.62 -7.55
CA TYR A 192 13.07 4.26 -7.92
C TYR A 192 12.53 3.89 -9.30
N LYS A 193 13.47 3.64 -10.23
CA LYS A 193 13.21 3.16 -11.60
C LYS A 193 12.24 4.10 -12.34
N GLN A 194 11.10 3.58 -12.81
CA GLN A 194 10.12 4.35 -13.59
C GLN A 194 9.20 5.22 -12.73
N GLY A 195 9.43 5.25 -11.41
CA GLY A 195 8.56 5.90 -10.43
C GLY A 195 7.24 5.17 -10.22
N ASP A 196 6.59 5.48 -9.12
CA ASP A 196 5.30 4.92 -8.74
C ASP A 196 4.42 5.99 -8.08
N VAL A 197 3.66 6.67 -8.93
CA VAL A 197 2.69 7.69 -8.54
C VAL A 197 1.54 7.08 -7.73
N ALA A 198 1.09 5.86 -8.07
CA ALA A 198 -0.05 5.24 -7.40
C ALA A 198 0.27 4.94 -5.93
N GLY A 199 1.44 4.36 -5.66
CA GLY A 199 1.91 4.14 -4.30
C GLY A 199 2.04 5.44 -3.49
N VAL A 200 2.54 6.51 -4.10
CA VAL A 200 2.69 7.82 -3.43
C VAL A 200 1.33 8.45 -3.09
N LEU A 201 0.33 8.29 -3.95
CA LEU A 201 -1.04 8.76 -3.67
C LEU A 201 -1.65 8.03 -2.46
N VAL A 202 -1.31 6.76 -2.23
CA VAL A 202 -1.72 6.05 -1.00
C VAL A 202 -1.07 6.66 0.24
N LEU A 203 0.21 7.03 0.16
CA LEU A 203 0.90 7.69 1.27
C LEU A 203 0.29 9.07 1.58
N ALA A 204 -0.03 9.85 0.54
CA ALA A 204 -0.72 11.13 0.69
C ALA A 204 -2.13 10.94 1.30
N TRP A 205 -2.89 9.97 0.80
CA TRP A 205 -4.21 9.61 1.32
C TRP A 205 -4.16 9.25 2.81
N TYR A 206 -3.17 8.46 3.22
CA TYR A 206 -2.91 8.15 4.63
C TYR A 206 -2.65 9.41 5.47
N LEU A 207 -1.77 10.31 5.01
CA LEU A 207 -1.43 11.54 5.74
C LEU A 207 -2.65 12.48 5.88
N PHE A 208 -3.51 12.57 4.87
CA PHE A 208 -4.78 13.28 4.99
C PHE A 208 -5.75 12.58 5.95
N GLY A 209 -5.73 11.25 5.99
CA GLY A 209 -6.47 10.45 6.97
C GLY A 209 -6.04 10.74 8.41
N VAL A 210 -4.73 10.83 8.68
CA VAL A 210 -4.20 11.19 10.00
C VAL A 210 -4.56 12.63 10.36
N PHE A 211 -4.44 13.58 9.42
CA PHE A 211 -4.90 14.95 9.62
C PHE A 211 -6.37 15.00 10.07
N ALA A 212 -7.25 14.27 9.39
CA ALA A 212 -8.67 14.24 9.71
C ALA A 212 -8.99 13.60 11.08
N GLN A 213 -8.11 12.74 11.60
CA GLN A 213 -8.31 12.03 12.87
C GLN A 213 -7.70 12.72 14.08
N GLN A 214 -6.62 13.49 13.90
CA GLN A 214 -5.83 14.02 15.00
C GLN A 214 -6.35 15.35 15.52
N GLU A 215 -6.46 15.45 16.85
CA GLU A 215 -6.88 16.67 17.55
C GLU A 215 -5.69 17.49 18.08
N ASN A 216 -4.55 16.83 18.34
CA ASN A 216 -3.35 17.53 18.78
C ASN A 216 -2.83 18.44 17.65
N PRO A 217 -2.72 19.76 17.84
CA PRO A 217 -2.37 20.69 16.76
C PRO A 217 -1.04 20.38 16.08
N ALA A 218 -0.03 19.94 16.85
CA ALA A 218 1.28 19.65 16.29
C ALA A 218 1.22 18.47 15.32
N ILE A 219 0.55 17.39 15.70
CA ILE A 219 0.43 16.19 14.85
C ILE A 219 -0.52 16.46 13.66
N HIS A 220 -1.64 17.12 13.93
CA HIS A 220 -2.66 17.50 12.96
C HIS A 220 -2.07 18.30 11.79
N TRP A 221 -1.46 19.47 12.08
CA TRP A 221 -0.89 20.34 11.05
C TRP A 221 0.36 19.75 10.40
N THR A 222 1.18 19.01 11.14
CA THR A 222 2.32 18.27 10.54
C THR A 222 1.84 17.29 9.48
N SER A 223 0.79 16.52 9.79
CA SER A 223 0.25 15.54 8.85
C SER A 223 -0.30 16.20 7.58
N LEU A 224 -0.98 17.34 7.71
CA LEU A 224 -1.45 18.11 6.55
C LEU A 224 -0.29 18.61 5.69
N GLY A 225 0.71 19.23 6.32
CA GLY A 225 1.89 19.76 5.63
C GLY A 225 2.64 18.67 4.86
N LEU A 226 2.85 17.51 5.48
CA LEU A 226 3.45 16.35 4.84
C LEU A 226 2.57 15.80 3.71
N GLY A 227 1.24 15.70 3.91
CA GLY A 227 0.30 15.26 2.88
C GLY A 227 0.33 16.14 1.62
N ILE A 228 0.39 17.47 1.81
CA ILE A 228 0.55 18.44 0.72
C ILE A 228 1.94 18.29 0.06
N ALA A 229 3.01 18.15 0.84
CA ALA A 229 4.36 17.97 0.30
C ALA A 229 4.48 16.69 -0.54
N VAL A 230 3.94 15.57 -0.07
CA VAL A 230 3.91 14.29 -0.80
C VAL A 230 3.06 14.39 -2.07
N SER A 231 1.90 15.06 -1.99
CA SER A 231 1.02 15.28 -3.15
C SER A 231 1.69 16.16 -4.22
N THR A 232 2.36 17.24 -3.82
CA THR A 232 3.08 18.11 -4.76
C THR A 232 4.30 17.41 -5.36
N TYR A 233 5.01 16.60 -4.57
CA TYR A 233 6.15 15.80 -5.07
C TYR A 233 5.73 14.82 -6.17
N THR A 234 4.51 14.30 -6.10
CA THR A 234 3.92 13.43 -7.13
C THR A 234 3.83 14.10 -8.50
N MET A 235 3.82 15.43 -8.57
CA MET A 235 3.78 16.18 -9.83
C MET A 235 5.14 16.25 -10.54
N LYS A 236 6.25 15.94 -9.84
CA LYS A 236 7.62 16.02 -10.39
C LYS A 236 7.77 15.29 -11.73
N PRO A 237 7.37 14.00 -11.89
CA PRO A 237 7.51 13.29 -13.17
C PRO A 237 6.71 13.93 -14.32
N PHE A 238 5.57 14.55 -14.02
CA PHE A 238 4.74 15.24 -15.02
C PHE A 238 5.38 16.55 -15.47
N VAL A 239 5.92 17.33 -14.54
CA VAL A 239 6.62 18.59 -14.85
C VAL A 239 7.86 18.33 -15.70
N PHE A 240 8.67 17.32 -15.38
CA PHE A 240 9.82 16.95 -16.22
C PHE A 240 9.42 16.49 -17.62
N ARG A 241 8.32 15.74 -17.76
CA ARG A 241 7.79 15.35 -19.09
C ARG A 241 7.24 16.54 -19.89
N LEU A 242 6.66 17.54 -19.23
CA LEU A 242 6.16 18.77 -19.87
C LEU A 242 7.29 19.72 -20.25
N ALA A 243 8.28 19.90 -19.38
CA ALA A 243 9.47 20.73 -19.62
C ALA A 243 10.38 20.12 -20.71
N GLY A 244 10.48 18.79 -20.77
CA GLY A 244 11.24 18.07 -21.80
C GLY A 244 10.58 18.00 -23.19
N ARG A 245 9.37 18.54 -23.37
CA ARG A 245 8.68 18.60 -24.68
C ARG A 245 9.05 19.83 -25.53
N HIS A 246 9.99 20.67 -25.09
CA HIS A 246 10.45 21.85 -25.84
C HIS A 246 11.88 21.82 -26.36
N THR A 247 12.69 20.79 -26.08
CA THR A 247 13.96 20.60 -26.80
C THR A 247 13.73 19.72 -28.03
N GLY A 248 13.09 20.32 -29.03
CA GLY A 248 13.28 19.92 -30.41
C GLY A 248 14.70 20.29 -30.82
N GLU A 249 15.66 19.40 -30.59
CA GLU A 249 16.92 19.40 -31.31
C GLU A 249 17.08 18.07 -32.03
N THR A 250 16.83 18.14 -33.33
CA THR A 250 17.42 17.28 -34.35
C THR A 250 18.92 17.12 -34.13
N ALA A 251 19.34 15.89 -33.85
CA ALA A 251 20.61 15.18 -34.11
C ALA A 251 21.94 15.97 -34.31
N PRO A 252 23.07 15.33 -33.96
CA PRO A 252 23.71 14.59 -35.05
C PRO A 252 23.98 13.12 -34.70
N LEU A 253 23.94 12.32 -35.77
CA LEU A 253 24.61 11.03 -35.92
C LEU A 253 26.10 11.13 -35.48
N LEU A 254 26.72 9.96 -35.27
CA LEU A 254 28.14 9.64 -34.98
C LEU A 254 28.35 9.20 -33.51
N GLY A 255 28.72 7.96 -33.21
CA GLY A 255 29.06 6.79 -34.02
C GLY A 255 29.15 5.55 -33.13
#